data_AF-A0A0S8ATF5-F1
#
_entry.id   AF-A0A0S8ATF5-F1
#
_cell.length_a   1.000
_cell.length_b   1.000
_cell.length_c   1.000
_cell.angle_alpha   90.00
_cell.angle_beta   90.00
_cell.angle_gamma   90.00
#
_symmetry.space_group_name_H-M   'P 1'
#
loop_
_entity.id
_entity.type
_entity.pdbx_description
1 polymer ?
#
loop_
_entity_poly.entity_id
_entity_poly.type
_entity_poly.pdbx_seq_one_letter_code
_entity_poly.pdbx_strand_id
1 'polypeptide(L)'
;DGDVQYYLFFRIADDLLTEGDYSYIEQSRRGGQLWFFHEEPVSGDKAKRFGEGIAAEYKLGEIEVFPKQERTSGGPGSLIRLPFGVHRKSGKRYPFVRREDGMPIATNVHDQVKKMMYPNRVGIDVVDWYSGLAPKKEIKERSSEVKDNIWARIKAAEPAVDFIGRYIDLTPTSKGAIGYCPFHQDEVKSFSVNRVGNYWNCFAGCGGGSIIDFYMKLKNVELGEAVHDLRKMLEVD
;
A
#
# COMPACT_ATOMS: atom_id res chain seq x y z
N ASP A 1 -14.88 25.28 -0.23
CA ASP A 1 -16.12 24.53 -0.52
C ASP A 1 -15.86 23.30 -1.35
N GLY A 2 -16.51 22.19 -1.01
CA GLY A 2 -16.36 20.89 -1.68
C GLY A 2 -16.74 20.90 -3.16
N ASP A 3 -17.54 21.87 -3.59
CA ASP A 3 -17.97 22.02 -4.99
C ASP A 3 -16.84 22.50 -5.92
N VAL A 4 -15.88 23.29 -5.40
CA VAL A 4 -14.74 23.80 -6.19
C VAL A 4 -13.70 22.70 -6.46
N GLN A 5 -13.47 21.80 -5.50
CA GLN A 5 -12.60 20.63 -5.71
C GLN A 5 -13.24 19.65 -6.70
N TYR A 6 -14.57 19.53 -6.72
CA TYR A 6 -15.31 18.65 -7.60
C TYR A 6 -15.16 19.05 -9.08
N TYR A 7 -15.29 20.34 -9.41
CA TYR A 7 -15.13 20.86 -10.78
C TYR A 7 -13.72 20.64 -11.35
N LEU A 8 -12.68 20.72 -10.51
CA LEU A 8 -11.30 20.50 -10.94
C LEU A 8 -11.08 19.04 -11.40
N PHE A 9 -11.68 18.06 -10.73
CA PHE A 9 -11.59 16.64 -11.15
C PHE A 9 -12.29 16.37 -12.50
N PHE A 10 -13.43 17.02 -12.79
CA PHE A 10 -14.07 16.91 -14.10
C PHE A 10 -13.23 17.59 -15.18
N ARG A 11 -12.71 18.80 -14.93
CA ARG A 11 -11.80 19.45 -15.90
C ARG A 11 -10.56 18.59 -16.17
N ILE A 12 -9.95 17.98 -15.17
CA ILE A 12 -8.81 17.06 -15.36
C ILE A 12 -9.24 15.83 -16.17
N ALA A 13 -10.39 15.23 -15.85
CA ALA A 13 -10.92 14.10 -16.61
C ALA A 13 -11.30 14.48 -18.05
N ASP A 14 -11.70 15.73 -18.30
CA ASP A 14 -12.01 16.24 -19.62
C ASP A 14 -10.72 16.57 -20.41
N ASP A 15 -9.73 17.18 -19.75
CA ASP A 15 -8.46 17.58 -20.38
C ASP A 15 -7.48 16.41 -20.58
N LEU A 16 -7.53 15.35 -19.74
CA LEU A 16 -6.71 14.14 -19.89
C LEU A 16 -7.07 13.30 -21.12
N LEU A 17 -8.16 13.66 -21.80
CA LEU A 17 -8.88 12.80 -22.72
C LEU A 17 -9.22 13.50 -24.05
N THR A 18 -8.34 14.38 -24.53
CA THR A 18 -8.32 14.77 -25.95
C THR A 18 -8.10 13.58 -26.91
N GLU A 19 -7.74 12.39 -26.39
CA GLU A 19 -7.53 11.14 -27.14
C GLU A 19 -8.41 9.94 -26.68
N GLY A 20 -9.39 10.12 -25.79
CA GLY A 20 -10.42 9.08 -25.49
C GLY A 20 -10.87 8.95 -24.01
N ASP A 21 -12.01 8.31 -23.74
CA ASP A 21 -12.72 8.30 -22.43
C ASP A 21 -12.15 7.36 -21.34
N TYR A 22 -10.85 7.43 -21.03
CA TYR A 22 -10.15 6.41 -20.22
C TYR A 22 -10.27 6.50 -18.68
N SER A 23 -10.88 7.55 -18.15
CA SER A 23 -10.92 7.81 -16.70
C SER A 23 -12.34 7.81 -16.15
N TYR A 24 -12.47 7.38 -14.90
CA TYR A 24 -13.77 7.24 -14.23
C TYR A 24 -13.77 7.91 -12.87
N ILE A 25 -14.77 8.74 -12.60
CA ILE A 25 -14.89 9.46 -11.33
C ILE A 25 -15.84 8.68 -10.41
N GLU A 26 -15.32 8.25 -9.26
CA GLU A 26 -16.14 7.73 -8.15
C GLU A 26 -16.32 8.83 -7.10
N GLN A 27 -17.57 9.12 -6.72
CA GLN A 27 -17.82 10.08 -5.66
C GLN A 27 -17.28 9.58 -4.31
N SER A 28 -17.10 10.51 -3.36
CA SER A 28 -16.78 10.17 -1.98
C SER A 28 -17.44 11.16 -1.02
N ARG A 29 -17.25 10.96 0.30
CA ARG A 29 -17.81 11.85 1.32
C ARG A 29 -17.26 13.29 1.25
N ARG A 30 -16.02 13.48 0.78
CA ARG A 30 -15.30 14.77 0.87
C ARG A 30 -14.63 15.16 -0.47
N GLY A 31 -15.11 14.64 -1.59
CA GLY A 31 -14.49 14.81 -2.91
C GLY A 31 -14.78 13.61 -3.79
N GLY A 32 -13.79 13.13 -4.54
CA GLY A 32 -13.91 11.94 -5.39
C GLY A 32 -12.58 11.23 -5.60
N GLN A 33 -12.64 10.11 -6.31
CA GLN A 33 -11.49 9.33 -6.75
C GLN A 33 -11.52 9.25 -8.28
N LEU A 34 -10.41 9.60 -8.92
CA LEU A 34 -10.22 9.40 -10.35
C LEU A 34 -9.55 8.05 -10.57
N TRP A 35 -10.22 7.17 -11.32
CA TRP A 35 -9.79 5.81 -11.58
C TRP A 35 -9.31 5.68 -13.02
N PHE A 36 -8.14 5.07 -13.18
CA PHE A 36 -7.57 4.69 -14.46
C PHE A 36 -7.43 3.18 -14.49
N PHE A 37 -7.87 2.56 -15.59
CA PHE A 37 -7.71 1.14 -15.83
C PHE A 37 -6.64 0.99 -16.92
N HIS A 38 -5.60 0.20 -16.68
CA HIS A 38 -4.55 0.01 -17.68
C HIS A 38 -4.89 -1.15 -18.60
N GLU A 39 -4.58 -1.02 -19.89
CA GLU A 39 -4.76 -2.09 -20.85
C GLU A 39 -3.83 -3.28 -20.54
N GLU A 40 -2.59 -2.97 -20.17
CA GLU A 40 -1.57 -3.94 -19.81
C GLU A 40 -1.24 -3.86 -18.31
N PRO A 41 -0.75 -4.94 -17.68
CA PRO A 41 -0.24 -4.88 -16.32
C PRO A 41 0.92 -3.89 -16.18
N VAL A 42 0.75 -2.90 -15.30
CA VAL A 42 1.77 -1.87 -15.01
C VAL A 42 2.38 -2.12 -13.62
N SER A 43 3.69 -1.90 -13.46
CA SER A 43 4.34 -2.00 -12.16
C SER A 43 3.84 -0.92 -11.19
N GLY A 44 3.87 -1.19 -9.88
CA GLY A 44 3.42 -0.21 -8.89
C GLY A 44 4.17 1.13 -8.95
N ASP A 45 5.47 1.08 -9.26
CA ASP A 45 6.27 2.28 -9.51
C ASP A 45 5.81 3.07 -10.74
N LYS A 46 5.64 2.39 -11.88
CA LYS A 46 5.19 3.03 -13.12
C LYS A 46 3.78 3.61 -12.98
N ALA A 47 2.85 2.90 -12.33
CA ALA A 47 1.50 3.40 -12.05
C ALA A 47 1.51 4.63 -11.13
N LYS A 48 2.40 4.65 -10.13
CA LYS A 48 2.56 5.81 -9.24
C LYS A 48 3.13 7.00 -10.00
N ARG A 49 4.20 6.80 -10.79
CA ARG A 49 4.79 7.84 -11.63
C ARG A 49 3.78 8.39 -12.63
N PHE A 50 2.97 7.54 -13.25
CA PHE A 50 1.88 7.94 -14.12
C PHE A 50 0.95 8.96 -13.43
N GLY A 51 0.45 8.64 -12.23
CA GLY A 51 -0.39 9.55 -11.45
C GLY A 51 0.32 10.83 -11.00
N GLU A 52 1.59 10.75 -10.60
CA GLU A 52 2.41 11.91 -10.23
C GLU A 52 2.70 12.83 -11.43
N GLY A 53 2.86 12.26 -12.63
CA GLY A 53 3.05 13.00 -13.87
C GLY A 53 1.80 13.74 -14.31
N ILE A 54 0.63 13.10 -14.20
CA ILE A 54 -0.66 13.77 -14.36
C ILE A 54 -0.77 14.91 -13.34
N ALA A 55 -0.46 14.66 -12.07
CA ALA A 55 -0.51 15.69 -11.03
C ALA A 55 0.36 16.90 -11.38
N ALA A 56 1.58 16.66 -11.87
CA ALA A 56 2.52 17.70 -12.23
C ALA A 56 2.08 18.49 -13.46
N GLU A 57 1.67 17.82 -14.53
CA GLU A 57 1.23 18.44 -15.78
C GLU A 57 0.07 19.40 -15.55
N TYR A 58 -0.92 18.94 -14.78
CA TYR A 58 -2.12 19.72 -14.48
C TYR A 58 -1.97 20.65 -13.27
N LYS A 59 -0.77 20.71 -12.66
CA LYS A 59 -0.47 21.53 -11.48
C LYS A 59 -1.48 21.32 -10.35
N LEU A 60 -1.80 20.05 -10.12
CA LEU A 60 -2.74 19.65 -9.07
C LEU A 60 -2.15 19.98 -7.71
N GLY A 61 -2.99 20.54 -6.84
CA GLY A 61 -2.62 20.84 -5.45
C GLY A 61 -2.46 19.56 -4.62
N GLU A 62 -2.91 19.59 -3.36
CA GLU A 62 -2.84 18.43 -2.48
C GLU A 62 -3.80 17.31 -2.95
N ILE A 63 -3.29 16.41 -3.80
CA ILE A 63 -3.95 15.16 -4.18
C ILE A 63 -3.15 13.95 -3.72
N GLU A 64 -3.85 12.88 -3.35
CA GLU A 64 -3.20 11.60 -3.04
C GLU A 64 -3.12 10.73 -4.30
N VAL A 65 -1.91 10.33 -4.67
CA VAL A 65 -1.67 9.36 -5.75
C VAL A 65 -1.47 7.97 -5.16
N PHE A 66 -2.18 6.99 -5.73
CA PHE A 66 -2.05 5.57 -5.39
C PHE A 66 -1.59 4.75 -6.60
N PRO A 67 -0.78 3.70 -6.40
CA PRO A 67 -0.33 3.15 -5.12
C PRO A 67 0.71 4.04 -4.42
N LYS A 68 0.66 4.17 -3.08
CA LYS A 68 1.63 5.01 -2.33
C LYS A 68 3.05 4.42 -2.34
N GLN A 69 3.17 3.11 -2.50
CA GLN A 69 4.42 2.36 -2.45
C GLN A 69 4.64 1.54 -3.71
N GLU A 70 5.89 1.49 -4.14
CA GLU A 70 6.34 0.85 -5.38
C GLU A 70 6.39 -0.68 -5.25
N ARG A 71 6.65 -1.18 -4.04
CA ARG A 71 6.75 -2.60 -3.70
C ARG A 71 6.07 -2.87 -2.37
N THR A 72 5.50 -4.06 -2.22
CA THR A 72 4.95 -4.53 -0.94
C THR A 72 5.96 -5.46 -0.26
N SER A 73 6.13 -5.31 1.05
CA SER A 73 7.00 -6.18 1.88
C SER A 73 6.18 -7.29 2.57
N GLY A 74 5.36 -8.00 1.80
CA GLY A 74 4.57 -9.15 2.29
C GLY A 74 3.17 -8.85 2.83
N GLY A 75 2.72 -7.58 2.85
CA GLY A 75 1.34 -7.18 3.18
C GLY A 75 0.54 -6.71 1.94
N PRO A 76 -0.78 -6.46 2.08
CA PRO A 76 -1.65 -6.05 0.97
C PRO A 76 -1.31 -4.66 0.40
N GLY A 77 -0.39 -3.95 1.03
CA GLY A 77 0.03 -2.62 0.62
C GLY A 77 -0.88 -1.52 1.15
N SER A 78 -1.07 -0.44 0.38
CA SER A 78 -1.83 0.73 0.82
C SER A 78 -3.29 0.41 0.62
N LEU A 79 -4.05 0.39 1.71
CA LEU A 79 -5.46 0.03 1.65
C LEU A 79 -6.28 1.22 1.17
N ILE A 80 -6.63 1.22 -0.12
CA ILE A 80 -7.71 2.06 -0.64
C ILE A 80 -9.02 1.29 -0.59
N ARG A 81 -10.11 2.00 -0.32
CA ARG A 81 -11.45 1.44 -0.53
C ARG A 81 -11.61 1.23 -2.03
N LEU A 82 -11.84 -0.02 -2.45
CA LEU A 82 -12.13 -0.35 -3.84
C LEU A 82 -13.47 0.26 -4.29
N PRO A 83 -13.66 0.45 -5.61
CA PRO A 83 -14.90 0.98 -6.14
C PRO A 83 -16.11 0.20 -5.65
N PHE A 84 -17.21 0.92 -5.40
CA PHE A 84 -18.44 0.40 -4.82
C PHE A 84 -18.30 -0.13 -3.38
N GLY A 85 -17.11 -0.15 -2.76
CA GLY A 85 -16.95 -0.54 -1.36
C GLY A 85 -17.79 0.33 -0.42
N VAL A 86 -18.29 -0.25 0.67
CA VAL A 86 -19.07 0.49 1.68
C VAL A 86 -18.13 1.39 2.49
N HIS A 87 -18.41 2.69 2.51
CA HIS A 87 -17.60 3.66 3.23
C HIS A 87 -17.86 3.57 4.74
N ARG A 88 -16.83 3.23 5.51
CA ARG A 88 -16.94 2.91 6.95
C ARG A 88 -17.62 3.99 7.79
N LYS A 89 -17.39 5.29 7.53
CA LYS A 89 -17.99 6.37 8.34
C LYS A 89 -19.36 6.85 7.87
N SER A 90 -19.77 6.54 6.64
CA SER A 90 -21.05 7.01 6.10
C SER A 90 -22.04 5.87 5.91
N GLY A 91 -21.59 4.61 5.90
CA GLY A 91 -22.41 3.45 5.60
C GLY A 91 -22.88 3.38 4.14
N LYS A 92 -22.47 4.32 3.29
CA LYS A 92 -22.93 4.43 1.90
C LYS A 92 -21.93 3.82 0.93
N ARG A 93 -22.43 3.37 -0.22
CA ARG A 93 -21.64 3.16 -1.43
C ARG A 93 -21.71 4.42 -2.27
N TYR A 94 -20.62 4.76 -2.93
CA TYR A 94 -20.57 5.89 -3.83
C TYR A 94 -20.60 5.41 -5.27
N PRO A 95 -21.35 6.08 -6.15
CA PRO A 95 -21.44 5.68 -7.55
C PRO A 95 -20.23 6.18 -8.34
N PHE A 96 -19.96 5.51 -9.44
CA PHE A 96 -19.30 6.18 -10.55
C PHE A 96 -20.28 7.15 -11.19
N VAL A 97 -19.77 8.31 -11.59
CA VAL A 97 -20.59 9.38 -12.13
C VAL A 97 -20.17 9.76 -13.54
N ARG A 98 -21.17 10.21 -14.29
CA ARG A 98 -21.03 10.82 -15.60
C ARG A 98 -20.32 12.16 -15.48
N ARG A 99 -19.55 12.52 -16.51
CA ARG A 99 -18.82 13.79 -16.54
C ARG A 99 -19.73 14.96 -16.87
N GLU A 100 -20.73 14.71 -17.70
CA GLU A 100 -21.60 15.75 -18.26
C GLU A 100 -22.47 16.41 -17.19
N ASP A 101 -22.95 15.63 -16.21
CA ASP A 101 -23.94 16.08 -15.23
C ASP A 101 -23.68 15.60 -13.81
N GLY A 102 -22.58 14.86 -13.56
CA GLY A 102 -22.24 14.33 -12.25
C GLY A 102 -23.23 13.28 -11.71
N MET A 103 -24.17 12.83 -12.53
CA MET A 103 -25.16 11.82 -12.13
C MET A 103 -24.56 10.42 -12.21
N PRO A 104 -25.09 9.45 -11.44
CA PRO A 104 -24.63 8.06 -11.50
C PRO A 104 -24.65 7.50 -12.93
N ILE A 105 -23.61 6.74 -13.31
CA ILE A 105 -23.54 6.11 -14.65
C ILE A 105 -24.64 5.07 -14.87
N ALA A 106 -25.26 4.56 -13.80
CA ALA A 106 -26.48 3.76 -13.82
C ALA A 106 -27.25 3.91 -12.49
N THR A 107 -28.53 3.55 -12.50
CA THR A 107 -29.47 3.78 -11.40
C THR A 107 -29.19 2.96 -10.14
N ASN A 108 -28.55 1.80 -10.27
CA ASN A 108 -28.24 0.91 -9.17
C ASN A 108 -26.82 0.33 -9.31
N VAL A 109 -26.28 -0.21 -8.20
CA VAL A 109 -24.92 -0.74 -8.14
C VAL A 109 -24.70 -1.89 -9.11
N HIS A 110 -25.69 -2.78 -9.29
CA HIS A 110 -25.57 -3.93 -10.18
C HIS A 110 -25.32 -3.51 -11.64
N ASP A 111 -26.08 -2.52 -12.10
CA ASP A 111 -25.93 -2.01 -13.47
C ASP A 111 -24.68 -1.14 -13.63
N GLN A 112 -24.23 -0.45 -12.57
CA GLN A 112 -22.93 0.21 -12.59
C GLN A 112 -21.79 -0.80 -12.71
N VAL A 113 -21.84 -1.91 -11.96
CA VAL A 113 -20.83 -2.99 -12.04
C VAL A 113 -20.79 -3.56 -13.45
N LYS A 114 -21.93 -3.83 -14.10
CA LYS A 114 -21.97 -4.30 -15.49
C LYS A 114 -21.27 -3.35 -16.45
N LYS A 115 -21.52 -2.04 -16.33
CA LYS A 115 -20.84 -1.03 -17.17
C LYS A 115 -19.33 -1.00 -16.92
N MET A 116 -18.91 -1.25 -15.68
CA MET A 116 -17.50 -1.28 -15.29
C MET A 116 -16.82 -2.64 -15.52
N MET A 117 -17.51 -3.65 -16.08
CA MET A 117 -16.87 -4.92 -16.44
C MET A 117 -15.87 -4.76 -17.58
N TYR A 118 -16.13 -3.79 -18.46
CA TYR A 118 -15.28 -3.46 -19.60
C TYR A 118 -15.03 -1.96 -19.61
N PRO A 119 -14.27 -1.45 -18.62
CA PRO A 119 -13.96 -0.03 -18.59
C PRO A 119 -13.06 0.29 -19.77
N ASN A 120 -13.14 1.53 -20.23
CA ASN A 120 -12.13 2.10 -21.10
C ASN A 120 -10.78 2.04 -20.40
N ARG A 121 -9.74 1.68 -21.15
CA ARG A 121 -8.40 1.42 -20.61
C ARG A 121 -7.36 2.32 -21.25
N VAL A 122 -6.42 2.78 -20.44
CA VAL A 122 -5.29 3.60 -20.86
C VAL A 122 -4.23 2.70 -21.51
N GLY A 123 -3.85 3.06 -22.74
CA GLY A 123 -2.75 2.43 -23.50
C GLY A 123 -1.38 2.68 -22.86
N ILE A 124 -0.43 1.78 -23.12
CA ILE A 124 0.88 1.81 -22.48
C ILE A 124 1.73 3.04 -22.88
N ASP A 125 1.54 3.55 -24.08
CA ASP A 125 2.14 4.76 -24.63
C ASP A 125 1.75 6.01 -23.84
N VAL A 126 0.46 6.16 -23.53
CA VAL A 126 -0.06 7.25 -22.68
C VAL A 126 0.50 7.12 -21.26
N VAL A 127 0.57 5.88 -20.73
CA VAL A 127 1.18 5.63 -19.41
C VAL A 127 2.65 6.06 -19.39
N ASP A 128 3.42 5.71 -20.42
CA ASP A 128 4.84 6.05 -20.53
C ASP A 128 5.07 7.56 -20.65
N TRP A 129 4.26 8.25 -21.47
CA TRP A 129 4.32 9.70 -21.62
C TRP A 129 4.17 10.41 -20.28
N TYR A 130 3.05 10.19 -19.59
CA TYR A 130 2.79 10.86 -18.31
C TYR A 130 3.77 10.41 -17.21
N SER A 131 4.19 9.14 -17.20
CA SER A 131 5.23 8.67 -16.26
C SER A 131 6.56 9.41 -16.41
N GLY A 132 6.85 9.93 -17.62
CA GLY A 132 8.02 10.76 -17.92
C GLY A 132 7.92 12.18 -17.36
N LEU A 133 6.70 12.72 -17.22
CA LEU A 133 6.43 14.06 -16.65
C LEU A 133 6.49 14.07 -15.12
N ALA A 134 6.41 12.90 -14.48
CA ALA A 134 6.49 12.78 -13.03
C ALA A 134 7.77 13.48 -12.52
N PRO A 135 7.66 14.33 -11.47
CA PRO A 135 8.81 14.99 -10.89
C PRO A 135 9.89 13.95 -10.65
N LYS A 136 11.11 14.21 -11.13
CA LYS A 136 12.24 13.39 -10.73
C LYS A 136 12.25 13.47 -9.22
N LYS A 137 12.06 12.32 -8.55
CA LYS A 137 12.37 12.24 -7.12
C LYS A 137 13.72 12.91 -6.99
N GLU A 138 13.81 13.95 -6.18
CA GLU A 138 15.09 14.25 -5.58
C GLU A 138 15.53 12.90 -5.04
N ILE A 139 16.59 12.37 -5.65
CA ILE A 139 17.42 11.42 -4.97
C ILE A 139 17.96 12.29 -3.83
N LYS A 140 17.18 12.42 -2.73
CA LYS A 140 17.81 12.27 -1.44
C LYS A 140 18.55 10.99 -1.64
N GLU A 141 19.86 11.10 -1.81
CA GLU A 141 20.73 9.98 -1.57
C GLU A 141 20.19 9.42 -0.26
N ARG A 142 19.43 8.32 -0.35
CA ARG A 142 19.63 7.27 0.61
C ARG A 142 21.09 6.99 0.36
N SER A 143 21.93 7.66 1.15
CA SER A 143 23.35 7.38 1.20
C SER A 143 23.41 5.87 1.08
N SER A 144 24.03 5.40 0.01
CA SER A 144 24.36 3.99 -0.16
C SER A 144 25.42 3.57 0.86
N GLU A 145 25.82 4.47 1.76
CA GLU A 145 26.12 4.08 3.13
C GLU A 145 24.91 3.34 3.71
N VAL A 146 25.06 2.03 3.86
CA VAL A 146 24.57 1.35 5.06
C VAL A 146 24.98 2.25 6.23
N LYS A 147 24.11 3.20 6.60
CA LYS A 147 24.25 3.89 7.86
C LYS A 147 24.14 2.76 8.85
N ASP A 148 25.26 2.43 9.49
CA ASP A 148 25.36 1.67 10.72
C ASP A 148 24.46 2.35 11.76
N ASN A 149 23.16 2.18 11.57
CA ASN A 149 22.15 2.58 12.49
C ASN A 149 21.89 1.35 13.34
N ILE A 150 21.67 1.62 14.62
CA ILE A 150 21.54 0.59 15.64
C ILE A 150 20.50 -0.49 15.29
N TRP A 151 19.48 -0.12 14.52
CA TRP A 151 18.43 -1.02 14.01
C TRP A 151 18.98 -2.11 13.09
N ALA A 152 19.86 -1.74 12.15
CA ALA A 152 20.46 -2.69 11.22
C ALA A 152 21.36 -3.68 11.97
N ARG A 153 22.15 -3.16 12.93
CA ARG A 153 23.06 -3.97 13.75
C ARG A 153 22.29 -4.96 14.64
N ILE A 154 21.19 -4.52 15.28
CA ILE A 154 20.31 -5.42 16.04
C ILE A 154 19.71 -6.51 15.14
N LYS A 155 19.16 -6.14 13.98
CA LYS A 155 18.55 -7.11 13.05
C LYS A 155 19.56 -8.11 12.48
N ALA A 156 20.83 -7.72 12.36
CA ALA A 156 21.90 -8.56 11.84
C ALA A 156 22.62 -9.38 12.92
N ALA A 157 22.51 -8.99 14.20
CA ALA A 157 23.22 -9.64 15.30
C ALA A 157 22.78 -11.09 15.50
N GLU A 158 21.51 -11.41 15.23
CA GLU A 158 21.01 -12.78 15.30
C GLU A 158 19.89 -13.03 14.28
N PRO A 159 19.87 -14.20 13.62
CA PRO A 159 18.74 -14.60 12.80
C PRO A 159 17.44 -14.68 13.61
N ALA A 160 16.36 -14.14 13.05
CA ALA A 160 15.04 -14.12 13.67
C ALA A 160 14.53 -15.52 14.03
N VAL A 161 14.89 -16.55 13.24
CA VAL A 161 14.52 -17.93 13.53
C VAL A 161 15.15 -18.44 14.84
N ASP A 162 16.38 -18.04 15.11
CA ASP A 162 17.12 -18.46 16.31
C ASP A 162 16.65 -17.65 17.51
N PHE A 163 16.54 -16.32 17.37
CA PHE A 163 16.04 -15.43 18.42
C PHE A 163 14.62 -15.80 18.86
N ILE A 164 13.70 -15.97 17.91
CA ILE A 164 12.29 -16.28 18.21
C ILE A 164 12.15 -17.72 18.72
N GLY A 165 12.99 -18.65 18.23
CA GLY A 165 13.03 -20.03 18.70
C GLY A 165 13.34 -20.18 20.20
N ARG A 166 13.88 -19.14 20.85
CA ARG A 166 14.06 -19.09 22.32
C ARG A 166 12.73 -18.96 23.08
N TYR A 167 11.68 -18.48 22.43
CA TYR A 167 10.40 -18.15 23.05
C TYR A 167 9.26 -19.07 22.63
N ILE A 168 9.36 -19.67 21.44
CA ILE A 168 8.34 -20.55 20.89
C ILE A 168 8.94 -21.78 20.22
N ASP A 169 8.24 -22.91 20.33
CA ASP A 169 8.63 -24.14 19.64
C ASP A 169 8.40 -24.00 18.13
N LEU A 170 9.50 -23.96 17.39
CA LEU A 170 9.52 -23.83 15.94
C LEU A 170 9.87 -25.15 15.26
N THR A 171 9.05 -25.54 14.29
CA THR A 171 9.34 -26.67 13.39
C THR A 171 9.99 -26.15 12.11
N PRO A 172 11.18 -26.66 11.72
CA PRO A 172 11.85 -26.27 10.49
C PRO A 172 11.03 -26.53 9.22
N THR A 173 11.20 -25.67 8.23
CA THR A 173 10.60 -25.79 6.88
C THR A 173 11.62 -25.38 5.82
N SER A 174 11.33 -25.63 4.54
CA SER A 174 12.24 -25.28 3.44
C SER A 174 12.54 -23.78 3.31
N LYS A 175 11.66 -22.91 3.80
CA LYS A 175 11.80 -21.44 3.72
C LYS A 175 12.10 -20.76 5.06
N GLY A 176 12.18 -21.53 6.15
CA GLY A 176 12.34 -21.00 7.50
C GLY A 176 11.80 -21.93 8.57
N ALA A 177 10.90 -21.47 9.42
CA ALA A 177 10.26 -22.28 10.45
C ALA A 177 8.80 -21.88 10.70
N ILE A 178 8.03 -22.76 11.32
CA ILE A 178 6.62 -22.55 11.66
C ILE A 178 6.29 -23.06 13.07
N GLY A 179 5.41 -22.39 13.79
CA GLY A 179 5.00 -22.72 15.16
C GLY A 179 3.62 -22.16 15.51
N TYR A 180 3.20 -22.38 16.75
CA TYR A 180 2.02 -21.71 17.30
C TYR A 180 2.33 -20.26 17.62
N CYS A 181 1.36 -19.37 17.40
CA CYS A 181 1.56 -17.95 17.67
C CYS A 181 1.60 -17.70 19.19
N PRO A 182 2.59 -16.97 19.71
CA PRO A 182 2.62 -16.63 21.14
C PRO A 182 1.64 -15.51 21.50
N PHE A 183 1.02 -14.86 20.51
CA PHE A 183 0.19 -13.66 20.70
C PHE A 183 -1.32 -13.94 20.69
N HIS A 184 -1.73 -15.17 20.41
CA HIS A 184 -3.11 -15.63 20.52
C HIS A 184 -3.12 -17.16 20.63
N GLN A 185 -4.22 -17.71 21.13
CA GLN A 185 -4.41 -19.15 21.16
C GLN A 185 -4.95 -19.63 19.81
N ASP A 186 -4.26 -20.58 19.20
CA ASP A 186 -4.60 -21.15 17.90
C ASP A 186 -4.60 -22.68 17.97
N GLU A 187 -5.46 -23.32 17.19
CA GLU A 187 -5.47 -24.78 17.02
C GLU A 187 -4.46 -25.23 15.95
N VAL A 188 -4.04 -24.31 15.08
CA VAL A 188 -3.08 -24.55 14.00
C VAL A 188 -1.80 -23.71 14.15
N LYS A 189 -0.70 -24.17 13.54
CA LYS A 189 0.56 -23.43 13.50
C LYS A 189 0.45 -22.25 12.53
N SER A 190 0.00 -21.09 13.01
CA SER A 190 -0.16 -19.86 12.20
C SER A 190 1.04 -18.93 12.20
N PHE A 191 2.07 -19.21 13.01
CA PHE A 191 3.24 -18.35 13.15
C PHE A 191 4.39 -18.86 12.29
N SER A 192 4.87 -18.05 11.34
CA SER A 192 5.98 -18.40 10.47
C SER A 192 7.14 -17.43 10.65
N VAL A 193 8.36 -17.95 10.60
CA VAL A 193 9.60 -17.17 10.57
C VAL A 193 10.34 -17.49 9.29
N ASN A 194 10.63 -16.48 8.48
CA ASN A 194 11.36 -16.61 7.23
C ASN A 194 12.87 -16.46 7.50
N ARG A 195 13.65 -17.48 7.10
CA ARG A 195 15.11 -17.50 7.36
C ARG A 195 15.89 -16.54 6.48
N VAL A 196 15.53 -16.43 5.19
CA VAL A 196 16.25 -15.59 4.22
C VAL A 196 15.87 -14.12 4.38
N GLY A 197 14.58 -13.85 4.53
CA GLY A 197 14.05 -12.50 4.72
C GLY A 197 14.21 -11.96 6.14
N ASN A 198 14.58 -12.80 7.10
CA ASN A 198 14.82 -12.45 8.50
C ASN A 198 13.64 -11.71 9.17
N TYR A 199 12.43 -12.24 9.00
CA TYR A 199 11.19 -11.68 9.56
C TYR A 199 10.23 -12.78 10.02
N TRP A 200 9.28 -12.44 10.88
CA TRP A 200 8.16 -13.30 11.27
C TRP A 200 6.82 -12.77 10.76
N ASN A 201 5.84 -13.65 10.64
CA ASN A 201 4.46 -13.31 10.31
C ASN A 201 3.49 -14.29 10.97
N CYS A 202 2.41 -13.77 11.53
CA CYS A 202 1.27 -14.55 12.00
C CYS A 202 0.12 -14.48 10.98
N PHE A 203 -0.20 -15.60 10.34
CA PHE A 203 -1.24 -15.67 9.31
C PHE A 203 -2.68 -15.51 9.85
N ALA A 204 -2.87 -15.62 11.16
CA ALA A 204 -4.15 -15.33 11.82
C ALA A 204 -4.36 -13.84 12.16
N GLY A 205 -3.42 -12.95 11.80
CA GLY A 205 -3.62 -11.49 11.88
C GLY A 205 -2.99 -10.77 13.07
N CYS A 206 -2.13 -11.44 13.87
CA CYS A 206 -1.38 -10.75 14.93
C CYS A 206 -0.28 -9.80 14.42
N GLY A 207 0.02 -9.82 13.13
CA GLY A 207 1.03 -8.98 12.48
C GLY A 207 2.29 -9.75 12.10
N GLY A 208 3.37 -9.01 11.86
CA GLY A 208 4.67 -9.54 11.45
C GLY A 208 5.72 -8.43 11.44
N GLY A 209 6.99 -8.81 11.34
CA GLY A 209 8.10 -7.86 11.34
C GLY A 209 9.45 -8.50 11.66
N SER A 210 10.40 -7.67 12.08
CA SER A 210 11.73 -8.09 12.54
C SER A 210 11.72 -8.61 13.98
N ILE A 211 12.88 -9.01 14.49
CA ILE A 211 13.05 -9.38 15.91
C ILE A 211 12.66 -8.23 16.87
N ILE A 212 12.81 -6.97 16.43
CA ILE A 212 12.43 -5.79 17.20
C ILE A 212 10.91 -5.74 17.35
N ASP A 213 10.18 -5.92 16.25
CA ASP A 213 8.72 -5.93 16.23
C ASP A 213 8.16 -7.11 17.05
N PHE A 214 8.84 -8.26 17.00
CA PHE A 214 8.51 -9.41 17.85
C PHE A 214 8.67 -9.07 19.33
N TYR A 215 9.84 -8.53 19.71
CA TYR A 215 10.16 -8.21 21.11
C TYR A 215 9.24 -7.14 21.68
N MET A 216 8.96 -6.07 20.93
CA MET A 216 7.98 -5.04 21.31
C MET A 216 6.63 -5.66 21.63
N LYS A 217 6.15 -6.55 20.77
CA LYS A 217 4.85 -7.20 20.95
C LYS A 217 4.85 -8.21 22.10
N LEU A 218 5.96 -8.94 22.28
CA LEU A 218 6.12 -9.94 23.34
C LEU A 218 6.20 -9.29 24.73
N LYS A 219 6.92 -8.17 24.84
CA LYS A 219 7.13 -7.46 26.11
C LYS A 219 6.13 -6.34 26.35
N ASN A 220 5.31 -6.02 25.34
CA ASN A 220 4.40 -4.88 25.35
C ASN A 220 5.13 -3.56 25.68
N VAL A 221 6.22 -3.31 24.96
CA VAL A 221 7.08 -2.15 25.12
C VAL A 221 7.16 -1.34 23.84
N GLU A 222 7.41 -0.04 23.98
CA GLU A 222 7.61 0.87 22.87
C GLU A 222 9.01 0.71 22.26
N LEU A 223 9.18 1.25 21.06
CA LEU A 223 10.37 1.04 20.23
C LEU A 223 11.71 1.39 20.92
N GLY A 224 11.75 2.49 21.68
CA GLY A 224 12.97 2.94 22.35
C GLY A 224 13.45 1.96 23.42
N GLU A 225 12.51 1.40 24.19
CA GLU A 225 12.78 0.40 25.22
C GLU A 225 13.19 -0.93 24.60
N ALA A 226 12.48 -1.38 23.55
CA ALA A 226 12.84 -2.60 22.83
C ALA A 226 14.27 -2.55 22.27
N VAL A 227 14.68 -1.41 21.70
CA VAL A 227 16.07 -1.24 21.24
C VAL A 227 17.04 -1.30 22.39
N HIS A 228 16.77 -0.59 23.47
CA HIS A 228 17.67 -0.57 24.63
C HIS A 228 17.92 -1.98 25.18
N ASP A 229 16.86 -2.77 25.33
CA ASP A 229 16.93 -4.14 25.80
C ASP A 229 17.65 -5.07 24.81
N LEU A 230 17.28 -5.01 23.53
CA LEU A 230 17.86 -5.87 22.50
C LEU A 230 19.34 -5.58 22.29
N ARG A 231 19.79 -4.32 22.42
CA ARG A 231 21.22 -3.98 22.39
C ARG A 231 21.99 -4.69 23.49
N LYS A 232 21.47 -4.66 24.72
CA LYS A 232 22.10 -5.33 25.85
C LYS A 232 22.06 -6.85 25.69
N MET A 233 20.94 -7.39 25.23
CA MET A 233 20.73 -8.84 25.07
C MET A 233 21.58 -9.44 23.95
N LEU A 234 21.82 -8.69 22.88
CA LEU A 234 22.54 -9.13 21.69
C LEU A 234 23.97 -8.57 21.61
N GLU A 235 24.41 -7.87 22.67
CA GLU A 235 25.74 -7.25 22.76
C GLU A 235 26.05 -6.33 21.57
N VAL A 236 25.08 -5.50 21.19
CA VAL A 236 25.16 -4.56 20.08
C VAL A 236 25.38 -3.13 20.59
N ASP A 237 26.60 -2.63 20.39
CA ASP A 237 27.00 -1.24 20.70
C ASP A 237 26.42 -0.17 19.77
#